data_AF-A0A430QQ70-F1
#
_entry.id   AF-A0A430QQ70-F1
#
_cell.length_a   1.000
_cell.length_b   1.000
_cell.length_c   1.000
_cell.angle_alpha   90.00
_cell.angle_beta   90.00
_cell.angle_gamma   90.00
#
_symmetry.space_group_name_H-M   'P 1'
#
loop_
_entity.id
_entity.type
_entity.pdbx_description
1 polymer ?
#
loop_
_entity_poly.entity_id
_entity_poly.type
_entity_poly.pdbx_seq_one_letter_code
_entity_poly.pdbx_strand_id
1 'polypeptide(L)'
;MLEFSWDKIAKLNEADIDIDNANYYCQLFLDANVEDWDDSDRLKHVFQITQTLLNLKWEQWKLSETSLSDKTSEINNLKDQIRELEQENKDLQKAISASGLDRGSIGETRRLEFKVVKLQSELESLKIAKDASFKEKEELLNEKGDLERKVELVSKENKELQERCEYLHLQLQDRPSFFGKSNDEANYRKEISSLRAKIRVQKAEIDGLEDEKQNLWSDINRLESNLRQASMEIDRATDDYVKMKEALTEADKSHAEKSAECSMLRAQLANLSEKIGHPEETNNLIMSAVEQKIEEWKEILADKDMEIVKLNERIIEFSQELRDLKADSDKTSVQALMKSIKDRDIQIHSLKKQLTDATNEVEKSTTLLNELAKQANENEFDPSSRKAERIVVLKKQLQEKENLNTELEKRLELVGYEDIF
;
A
#
# COMPACT_ATOMS: atom_id res chain seq x y z
N MET A 1 23.70 -56.28 30.19
CA MET A 1 25.15 -56.48 30.30
C MET A 1 25.63 -56.94 28.94
N LEU A 2 26.23 -56.03 28.18
CA LEU A 2 26.88 -56.38 26.92
C LEU A 2 28.23 -57.04 27.25
N GLU A 3 28.52 -58.19 26.64
CA GLU A 3 29.77 -58.90 26.92
C GLU A 3 30.94 -58.23 26.20
N PHE A 4 31.91 -57.71 26.97
CA PHE A 4 33.10 -57.06 26.45
C PHE A 4 34.05 -58.10 25.82
N SER A 5 34.41 -57.93 24.55
CA SER A 5 35.27 -58.86 23.81
C SER A 5 36.44 -58.13 23.16
N TRP A 6 37.66 -58.44 23.62
CA TRP A 6 38.90 -57.86 23.10
C TRP A 6 39.09 -58.09 21.59
N ASP A 7 38.68 -59.25 21.07
CA ASP A 7 38.80 -59.58 19.64
C ASP A 7 37.91 -58.70 18.75
N LYS A 8 36.79 -58.22 19.29
CA LYS A 8 35.90 -57.29 18.59
C LYS A 8 36.43 -55.86 18.65
N ILE A 9 37.00 -55.46 19.78
CA ILE A 9 37.55 -54.11 19.97
C ILE A 9 38.85 -53.94 19.18
N ALA A 10 39.73 -54.93 19.16
CA ALA A 10 41.01 -54.87 18.43
C ALA A 10 40.85 -54.76 16.89
N LYS A 11 39.66 -55.09 16.36
CA LYS A 11 39.33 -54.96 14.94
C LYS A 11 38.63 -53.64 14.61
N LEU A 12 38.22 -52.88 15.62
CA LEU A 12 37.49 -51.64 15.45
C LEU A 12 38.47 -50.51 15.19
N ASN A 13 38.30 -49.78 14.09
CA ASN A 13 39.06 -48.57 13.82
C ASN A 13 38.20 -47.33 14.05
N GLU A 14 38.85 -46.17 14.08
CA GLU A 14 38.18 -44.87 14.21
C GLU A 14 37.12 -44.63 13.12
N ALA A 15 37.35 -45.16 11.90
CA ALA A 15 36.42 -45.06 10.78
C ALA A 15 35.19 -45.97 10.89
N ASP A 16 35.23 -46.99 11.75
CA ASP A 16 34.14 -47.93 11.95
C ASP A 16 33.12 -47.41 12.98
N ILE A 17 33.39 -46.26 13.62
CA ILE A 17 32.52 -45.64 14.62
C ILE A 17 31.69 -44.55 13.95
N ASP A 18 30.37 -44.72 13.99
CA ASP A 18 29.40 -43.81 13.41
C ASP A 18 28.30 -43.44 14.41
N ILE A 19 27.38 -42.59 13.95
CA ILE A 19 26.27 -42.09 14.76
C ILE A 19 25.35 -43.21 15.26
N ASP A 20 25.16 -44.25 14.44
CA ASP A 20 24.20 -45.32 14.68
C ASP A 20 24.75 -46.34 15.68
N ASN A 21 26.06 -46.62 15.63
CA ASN A 21 26.71 -47.62 16.48
C ASN A 21 27.37 -47.04 17.74
N ALA A 22 27.58 -45.72 17.83
CA ALA A 22 28.27 -45.11 18.97
C ALA A 22 27.59 -45.36 20.32
N ASN A 23 26.25 -45.41 20.38
CA ASN A 23 25.53 -45.72 21.64
C ASN A 23 25.86 -47.13 22.14
N TYR A 24 25.95 -48.09 21.23
CA TYR A 24 26.28 -49.47 21.55
C TYR A 24 27.68 -49.57 22.15
N TYR A 25 28.68 -48.93 21.51
CA TYR A 25 30.06 -48.95 22.00
C TYR A 25 30.24 -48.16 23.30
N CYS A 26 29.58 -47.02 23.48
CA CYS A 26 29.58 -46.32 24.77
C CYS A 26 29.05 -47.21 25.90
N GLN A 27 27.94 -47.93 25.67
CA GLN A 27 27.40 -48.86 26.67
C GLN A 27 28.34 -50.04 26.92
N LEU A 28 28.99 -50.56 25.86
CA LEU A 28 29.95 -51.66 25.95
C LEU A 28 31.18 -51.29 26.80
N PHE A 29 31.70 -50.06 26.67
CA PHE A 29 32.82 -49.58 27.49
C PHE A 29 32.41 -49.22 28.92
N LEU A 30 31.17 -48.76 29.14
CA LEU A 30 30.64 -48.51 30.49
C LEU A 30 30.43 -49.81 31.29
N ASP A 31 30.01 -50.89 30.62
CA ASP A 31 29.77 -52.20 31.23
C ASP A 31 31.07 -53.03 31.40
N ALA A 32 32.22 -52.56 30.90
CA ALA A 32 33.47 -53.32 30.89
C ALA A 32 34.15 -53.35 32.27
N ASN A 33 34.63 -54.53 32.68
CA ASN A 33 35.50 -54.63 33.86
C ASN A 33 36.94 -54.25 33.50
N VAL A 34 37.46 -53.19 34.12
CA VAL A 34 38.77 -52.58 33.82
C VAL A 34 39.89 -53.15 34.70
N GLU A 35 39.55 -53.96 35.71
CA GLU A 35 40.53 -54.48 36.68
C GLU A 35 41.62 -55.38 36.06
N ASP A 36 41.34 -56.03 34.92
CA ASP A 36 42.26 -56.96 34.23
C ASP A 36 42.94 -56.36 32.98
N TRP A 37 42.97 -55.03 32.85
CA TRP A 37 43.49 -54.34 31.66
C TRP A 37 44.97 -53.98 31.81
N ASP A 38 45.87 -54.96 31.60
CA ASP A 38 47.32 -54.77 31.82
C ASP A 38 48.14 -54.53 30.53
N ASP A 39 47.54 -54.72 29.35
CA ASP A 39 48.22 -54.59 28.05
C ASP A 39 48.22 -53.14 27.56
N SER A 40 49.41 -52.53 27.51
CA SER A 40 49.58 -51.12 27.15
C SER A 40 49.14 -50.79 25.72
N ASP A 41 49.25 -51.71 24.77
CA ASP A 41 48.87 -51.45 23.38
C ASP A 41 47.35 -51.52 23.23
N ARG A 42 46.71 -52.47 23.92
CA ARG A 42 45.24 -52.54 23.99
C ARG A 42 44.64 -51.33 24.68
N LEU A 43 45.25 -50.87 25.79
CA LEU A 43 44.83 -49.66 26.48
C LEU A 43 44.93 -48.42 25.59
N LYS A 44 46.02 -48.28 24.84
CA LYS A 44 46.20 -47.16 23.90
C LYS A 44 45.15 -47.20 22.78
N HIS A 45 44.83 -48.39 22.26
CA HIS A 45 43.80 -48.55 21.25
C HIS A 45 42.40 -48.23 21.79
N VAL A 46 42.05 -48.76 22.97
CA VAL A 46 40.79 -48.40 23.65
C VAL A 46 40.72 -46.90 23.91
N PHE A 47 41.82 -46.26 24.30
CA PHE A 47 41.86 -44.81 24.48
C PHE A 47 41.54 -44.05 23.18
N GLN A 48 42.09 -44.47 22.03
CA GLN A 48 41.78 -43.86 20.73
C GLN A 48 40.31 -44.04 20.34
N ILE A 49 39.77 -45.25 20.51
CA ILE A 49 38.37 -45.57 20.25
C ILE A 49 37.43 -44.79 21.18
N THR A 50 37.76 -44.70 22.47
CA THR A 50 36.95 -43.92 23.42
C THR A 50 37.08 -42.42 23.20
N GLN A 51 38.23 -41.92 22.74
CA GLN A 51 38.40 -40.51 22.36
C GLN A 51 37.56 -40.15 21.13
N THR A 52 37.52 -41.02 20.12
CA THR A 52 36.67 -40.83 18.93
C THR A 52 35.19 -40.91 19.27
N LEU A 53 34.78 -41.87 20.11
CA LEU A 53 33.42 -41.95 20.66
C LEU A 53 33.05 -40.67 21.43
N LEU A 54 33.95 -40.17 22.27
CA LEU A 54 33.72 -38.96 23.07
C LEU A 54 33.54 -37.73 22.19
N ASN A 55 34.40 -37.56 21.17
CA ASN A 55 34.27 -36.47 20.20
C ASN A 55 32.95 -36.54 19.44
N LEU A 56 32.58 -37.73 18.94
CA LEU A 56 31.32 -37.92 18.21
C LEU A 56 30.10 -37.67 19.11
N LYS A 57 30.15 -38.11 20.37
CA LYS A 57 29.09 -37.82 21.36
C LYS A 57 29.01 -36.35 21.72
N TRP A 58 30.14 -35.67 21.83
CA TRP A 58 30.19 -34.22 22.05
C TRP A 58 29.58 -33.45 20.88
N GLU A 59 29.89 -33.84 19.63
CA GLU A 59 29.28 -33.24 18.44
C GLU A 59 27.76 -33.48 18.38
N GLN A 60 27.31 -34.71 18.66
CA GLN A 60 25.88 -35.03 18.76
C GLN A 60 25.18 -34.18 19.83
N TRP A 61 25.80 -34.08 21.01
CA TRP A 61 25.27 -33.26 22.10
C TRP A 61 25.18 -31.80 21.70
N LYS A 62 26.23 -31.26 21.07
CA LYS A 62 26.27 -29.87 20.61
C LYS A 62 25.20 -29.57 19.56
N LEU A 63 25.00 -30.47 18.58
CA LEU A 63 23.92 -30.34 17.59
C LEU A 63 22.54 -30.39 18.25
N SER A 64 22.35 -31.29 19.22
CA SER A 64 21.12 -31.39 19.99
C SER A 64 20.87 -30.12 20.83
N GLU A 65 21.90 -29.59 21.47
CA GLU A 65 21.85 -28.34 22.25
C GLU A 65 21.47 -27.15 21.37
N THR A 66 22.08 -27.01 20.19
CA THR A 66 21.71 -25.94 19.23
C THR A 66 20.28 -26.08 18.75
N SER A 67 19.83 -27.30 18.41
CA SER A 67 18.46 -27.57 17.98
C SER A 67 17.44 -27.27 19.10
N LEU A 68 17.76 -27.64 20.34
CA LEU A 68 16.93 -27.32 21.51
C LEU A 68 16.89 -25.82 21.79
N SER A 69 18.01 -25.11 21.64
CA SER A 69 18.07 -23.64 21.75
C SER A 69 17.18 -22.97 20.71
N ASP A 70 17.28 -23.39 19.45
CA ASP A 70 16.46 -22.86 18.35
C ASP A 70 14.97 -23.10 18.63
N LYS A 71 14.60 -24.34 19.04
CA LYS A 71 13.22 -24.66 19.42
C LYS A 71 12.74 -23.86 20.63
N THR A 72 13.61 -23.60 21.59
CA THR A 72 13.29 -22.76 22.77
C THR A 72 13.04 -21.31 22.34
N SER A 73 13.82 -20.77 21.42
CA SER A 73 13.61 -19.44 20.86
C SER A 73 12.29 -19.34 20.08
N GLU A 74 11.96 -20.37 19.29
CA GLU A 74 10.70 -20.47 18.55
C GLU A 74 9.50 -20.53 19.50
N ILE A 75 9.59 -21.34 20.57
CA ILE A 75 8.56 -21.42 21.62
C ILE A 75 8.36 -20.06 22.30
N ASN A 76 9.44 -19.33 22.59
CA ASN A 76 9.34 -18.01 23.22
C ASN A 76 8.67 -17.00 22.28
N ASN A 77 9.04 -16.97 21.00
CA ASN A 77 8.38 -16.12 20.01
C ASN A 77 6.89 -16.44 19.88
N LEU A 78 6.53 -17.74 19.84
CA LEU A 78 5.12 -18.16 19.82
C LEU A 78 4.38 -17.76 21.10
N LYS A 79 5.01 -17.85 22.27
CA LYS A 79 4.43 -17.36 23.54
C LYS A 79 4.23 -15.86 23.55
N ASP A 80 5.12 -15.09 22.93
CA ASP A 80 4.98 -13.64 22.81
C ASP A 80 3.84 -13.28 21.86
N GLN A 81 3.75 -13.95 20.71
CA GLN A 81 2.62 -13.80 19.79
C GLN A 81 1.28 -14.18 20.45
N ILE A 82 1.23 -15.26 21.22
CA ILE A 82 0.03 -15.64 21.98
C ILE A 82 -0.34 -14.55 22.98
N ARG A 83 0.63 -13.99 23.72
CA ARG A 83 0.38 -12.90 24.67
C ARG A 83 -0.13 -11.64 23.98
N GLU A 84 0.41 -11.29 22.82
CA GLU A 84 -0.05 -10.16 22.01
C GLU A 84 -1.48 -10.38 21.52
N LEU A 85 -1.79 -11.55 20.97
CA LEU A 85 -3.14 -11.90 20.52
C LEU A 85 -4.15 -11.97 21.68
N GLU A 86 -3.75 -12.47 22.85
CA GLU A 86 -4.59 -12.46 24.06
C GLU A 86 -4.87 -11.03 24.53
N GLN A 87 -3.86 -10.16 24.49
CA GLN A 87 -4.01 -8.76 24.84
C GLN A 87 -4.88 -8.00 23.83
N GLU A 88 -4.69 -8.23 22.53
CA GLU A 88 -5.54 -7.69 21.46
C GLU A 88 -6.98 -8.18 21.60
N ASN A 89 -7.20 -9.49 21.83
CA ASN A 89 -8.54 -10.02 22.11
C ASN A 89 -9.17 -9.37 23.34
N LYS A 90 -8.40 -9.15 24.40
CA LYS A 90 -8.89 -8.49 25.61
C LYS A 90 -9.26 -7.03 25.33
N ASP A 91 -8.47 -6.33 24.53
CA ASP A 91 -8.74 -4.93 24.18
C ASP A 91 -9.90 -4.82 23.18
N LEU A 92 -10.05 -5.76 22.24
CA LEU A 92 -11.24 -5.92 21.40
C LEU A 92 -12.48 -6.23 22.23
N GLN A 93 -12.40 -7.16 23.20
CA GLN A 93 -13.52 -7.44 24.11
C GLN A 93 -13.89 -6.22 24.95
N LYS A 94 -12.91 -5.44 25.45
CA LYS A 94 -13.17 -4.16 26.12
C LYS A 94 -13.79 -3.14 25.18
N ALA A 95 -13.32 -3.03 23.93
CA ALA A 95 -13.88 -2.13 22.93
C ALA A 95 -15.32 -2.52 22.58
N ILE A 96 -15.61 -3.81 22.42
CA ILE A 96 -16.95 -4.36 22.22
C ILE A 96 -17.84 -4.06 23.44
N SER A 97 -17.33 -4.27 24.65
CA SER A 97 -18.02 -3.95 25.91
C SER A 97 -18.29 -2.44 26.08
N ALA A 98 -17.36 -1.59 25.63
CA ALA A 98 -17.46 -0.14 25.67
C ALA A 98 -18.34 0.43 24.55
N SER A 99 -18.44 -0.26 23.41
CA SER A 99 -19.28 0.13 22.27
C SER A 99 -20.78 -0.06 22.50
N GLY A 100 -21.19 -0.68 23.63
CA GLY A 100 -22.60 -0.90 23.96
C GLY A 100 -23.30 -1.99 23.12
N LEU A 101 -22.67 -2.50 22.06
CA LEU A 101 -23.18 -3.59 21.21
C LEU A 101 -23.44 -4.88 22.00
N ASP A 102 -22.63 -5.14 23.03
CA ASP A 102 -22.75 -6.35 23.85
C ASP A 102 -23.85 -6.24 24.93
N ARG A 103 -24.18 -5.05 25.43
CA ARG A 103 -25.30 -4.90 26.38
C ARG A 103 -26.65 -5.18 25.72
N GLY A 104 -26.82 -4.76 24.46
CA GLY A 104 -28.01 -5.08 23.67
C GLY A 104 -28.08 -6.57 23.36
N SER A 105 -26.98 -7.15 22.86
CA SER A 105 -26.91 -8.56 22.45
C SER A 105 -26.98 -9.54 23.63
N ILE A 106 -26.38 -9.22 24.78
CA ILE A 106 -26.51 -10.01 26.03
C ILE A 106 -27.90 -9.83 26.63
N GLY A 107 -28.46 -8.63 26.60
CA GLY A 107 -29.84 -8.39 27.05
C GLY A 107 -30.84 -9.19 26.22
N GLU A 108 -30.65 -9.23 24.91
CA GLU A 108 -31.46 -10.00 23.99
C GLU A 108 -31.26 -11.50 24.17
N THR A 109 -30.02 -11.98 24.31
CA THR A 109 -29.70 -13.38 24.61
C THR A 109 -30.35 -13.82 25.91
N ARG A 110 -30.21 -13.05 27.00
CA ARG A 110 -30.87 -13.34 28.30
C ARG A 110 -32.39 -13.33 28.20
N ARG A 111 -32.97 -12.43 27.40
CA ARG A 111 -34.42 -12.36 27.17
C ARG A 111 -34.91 -13.60 26.41
N LEU A 112 -34.15 -14.05 25.41
CA LEU A 112 -34.44 -15.26 24.66
C LEU A 112 -34.27 -16.50 25.55
N GLU A 113 -33.22 -16.59 26.35
CA GLU A 113 -33.04 -17.66 27.35
C GLU A 113 -34.21 -17.71 28.33
N PHE A 114 -34.65 -16.58 28.88
CA PHE A 114 -35.81 -16.53 29.76
C PHE A 114 -37.08 -16.99 29.04
N LYS A 115 -37.27 -16.61 27.78
CA LYS A 115 -38.41 -17.05 26.97
C LYS A 115 -38.36 -18.55 26.69
N VAL A 116 -37.17 -19.12 26.45
CA VAL A 116 -36.97 -20.57 26.30
C VAL A 116 -37.33 -21.30 27.58
N VAL A 117 -36.84 -20.84 28.74
CA VAL A 117 -37.17 -21.46 30.04
C VAL A 117 -38.66 -21.38 30.33
N LYS A 118 -39.30 -20.23 30.05
CA LYS A 118 -40.75 -20.07 30.23
C LYS A 118 -41.52 -21.04 29.32
N LEU A 119 -41.18 -21.12 28.04
CA LEU A 119 -41.80 -22.04 27.10
C LEU A 119 -41.58 -23.50 27.50
N GLN A 120 -40.41 -23.86 28.01
CA GLN A 120 -40.15 -25.20 28.53
C GLN A 120 -41.03 -25.52 29.75
N SER A 121 -41.22 -24.57 30.66
CA SER A 121 -42.09 -24.76 31.82
C SER A 121 -43.57 -24.89 31.42
N GLU A 122 -44.02 -24.15 30.41
CA GLU A 122 -45.37 -24.25 29.85
C GLU A 122 -45.56 -25.59 29.12
N LEU A 123 -44.55 -26.05 28.40
CA LEU A 123 -44.60 -27.33 27.68
C LEU A 123 -44.66 -28.51 28.66
N GLU A 124 -43.90 -28.45 29.76
CA GLU A 124 -43.95 -29.46 30.82
C GLU A 124 -45.29 -29.45 31.55
N SER A 125 -45.84 -28.27 31.87
CA SER A 125 -47.17 -28.19 32.51
C SER A 125 -48.30 -28.69 31.61
N LEU A 126 -48.26 -28.38 30.31
CA LEU A 126 -49.19 -28.92 29.31
C LEU A 126 -49.07 -30.43 29.17
N LYS A 127 -47.84 -30.97 29.26
CA LYS A 127 -47.61 -32.42 29.21
C LYS A 127 -48.20 -33.12 30.43
N ILE A 128 -48.01 -32.57 31.63
CA ILE A 128 -48.64 -33.08 32.86
C ILE A 128 -50.17 -33.02 32.77
N ALA A 129 -50.73 -31.89 32.29
CA ALA A 129 -52.17 -31.74 32.12
C ALA A 129 -52.74 -32.74 31.10
N LYS A 130 -52.02 -32.98 30.00
CA LYS A 130 -52.36 -33.99 29.00
C LYS A 130 -52.38 -35.39 29.63
N ASP A 131 -51.33 -35.76 30.36
CA ASP A 131 -51.23 -37.08 30.99
C ASP A 131 -52.33 -37.30 32.05
N ALA A 132 -52.68 -36.26 32.81
CA ALA A 132 -53.81 -36.29 33.75
C ALA A 132 -55.15 -36.50 33.01
N SER A 133 -55.38 -35.76 31.93
CA SER A 133 -56.58 -35.91 31.10
C SER A 133 -56.68 -37.30 30.45
N PHE A 134 -55.55 -37.91 30.05
CA PHE A 134 -55.54 -39.28 29.55
C PHE A 134 -55.93 -40.31 30.61
N LYS A 135 -55.44 -40.16 31.85
CA LYS A 135 -55.83 -41.02 32.98
C LYS A 135 -57.31 -40.91 33.29
N GLU A 136 -57.83 -39.68 33.38
CA GLU A 136 -59.26 -39.45 33.61
C GLU A 136 -60.12 -40.07 32.50
N LYS A 137 -59.69 -39.93 31.24
CA LYS A 137 -60.38 -40.56 30.11
C LYS A 137 -60.40 -42.08 30.19
N GLU A 138 -59.29 -42.70 30.64
CA GLU A 138 -59.20 -44.15 30.82
C GLU A 138 -60.11 -44.64 31.96
N GLU A 139 -60.15 -43.92 33.08
CA GLU A 139 -61.06 -44.19 34.19
C GLU A 139 -62.54 -44.11 33.77
N LEU A 140 -62.91 -43.04 33.06
CA LEU A 140 -64.26 -42.88 32.52
C LEU A 140 -64.63 -43.98 31.51
N LEU A 141 -63.67 -44.45 30.71
CA LEU A 141 -63.89 -45.56 29.77
C LEU A 141 -64.17 -46.87 30.52
N ASN A 142 -63.45 -47.12 31.61
CA ASN A 142 -63.65 -48.30 32.45
C ASN A 142 -65.01 -48.24 33.17
N GLU A 143 -65.37 -47.09 33.75
CA GLU A 143 -66.66 -46.89 34.41
C GLU A 143 -67.82 -47.04 33.41
N LYS A 144 -67.68 -46.49 32.20
CA LYS A 144 -68.63 -46.70 31.12
C LYS A 144 -68.83 -48.20 30.82
N GLY A 145 -67.75 -48.97 30.73
CA GLY A 145 -67.83 -50.42 30.50
C GLY A 145 -68.51 -51.19 31.64
N ASP A 146 -68.30 -50.75 32.89
CA ASP A 146 -69.00 -51.30 34.06
C ASP A 146 -70.50 -50.99 34.02
N LEU A 147 -70.87 -49.76 33.68
CA LEU A 147 -72.26 -49.33 33.54
C LEU A 147 -72.97 -50.07 32.39
N GLU A 148 -72.32 -50.24 31.24
CA GLU A 148 -72.85 -51.02 30.12
C GLU A 148 -73.16 -52.47 30.54
N ARG A 149 -72.26 -53.12 31.28
CA ARG A 149 -72.50 -54.47 31.83
C ARG A 149 -73.68 -54.50 32.82
N LYS A 150 -73.78 -53.51 33.70
CA LYS A 150 -74.93 -53.39 34.63
C LYS A 150 -76.25 -53.19 33.89
N VAL A 151 -76.27 -52.35 32.86
CA VAL A 151 -77.45 -52.13 32.01
C VAL A 151 -77.86 -53.41 31.30
N GLU A 152 -76.90 -54.19 30.79
CA GLU A 152 -77.19 -55.47 30.16
C GLU A 152 -77.79 -56.48 31.14
N LEU A 153 -77.25 -56.58 32.36
CA LEU A 153 -77.79 -57.42 33.43
C LEU A 153 -79.23 -57.03 33.81
N VAL A 154 -79.46 -55.75 34.12
CA VAL A 154 -80.80 -55.24 34.45
C VAL A 154 -81.77 -55.43 33.29
N SER A 155 -81.31 -55.28 32.04
CA SER A 155 -82.15 -55.55 30.87
C SER A 155 -82.53 -57.03 30.74
N LYS A 156 -81.65 -57.96 31.10
CA LYS A 156 -81.96 -59.40 31.12
C LYS A 156 -82.96 -59.71 32.23
N GLU A 157 -82.72 -59.24 33.45
CA GLU A 157 -83.63 -59.39 34.58
C GLU A 157 -85.02 -58.80 34.29
N ASN A 158 -85.08 -57.63 33.65
CA ASN A 158 -86.35 -57.03 33.25
C ASN A 158 -87.10 -57.88 32.21
N LYS A 159 -86.40 -58.49 31.24
CA LYS A 159 -87.03 -59.41 30.28
C LYS A 159 -87.58 -60.64 30.97
N GLU A 160 -86.81 -61.26 31.87
CA GLU A 160 -87.26 -62.42 32.65
C GLU A 160 -88.46 -62.08 33.53
N LEU A 161 -88.45 -60.92 34.19
CA LEU A 161 -89.58 -60.43 34.99
C LEU A 161 -90.81 -60.15 34.11
N GLN A 162 -90.61 -59.58 32.91
CA GLN A 162 -91.69 -59.34 31.97
C GLN A 162 -92.32 -60.66 31.50
N GLU A 163 -91.51 -61.64 31.10
CA GLU A 163 -91.98 -62.98 30.73
C GLU A 163 -92.73 -63.66 31.89
N ARG A 164 -92.24 -63.49 33.12
CA ARG A 164 -92.92 -64.00 34.33
C ARG A 164 -94.25 -63.29 34.60
N CYS A 165 -94.30 -61.98 34.41
CA CYS A 165 -95.52 -61.20 34.51
C CYS A 165 -96.54 -61.60 33.43
N GLU A 166 -96.10 -61.81 32.19
CA GLU A 166 -96.94 -62.29 31.09
C GLU A 166 -97.47 -63.70 31.37
N TYR A 167 -96.63 -64.60 31.89
CA TYR A 167 -97.04 -65.94 32.32
C TYR A 167 -98.10 -65.90 33.44
N LEU A 168 -97.88 -65.09 34.48
CA LEU A 168 -98.84 -64.91 35.57
C LEU A 168 -100.12 -64.23 35.09
N HIS A 169 -100.02 -63.28 34.16
CA HIS A 169 -101.18 -62.63 33.55
C HIS A 169 -102.03 -63.62 32.77
N LEU A 170 -101.40 -64.50 31.99
CA LEU A 170 -102.08 -65.58 31.26
C LEU A 170 -102.78 -66.56 32.23
N GLN A 171 -102.13 -66.92 33.34
CA GLN A 171 -102.76 -67.73 34.40
C GLN A 171 -103.92 -67.03 35.10
N LEU A 172 -103.87 -65.71 35.27
CA LEU A 172 -104.94 -64.92 35.87
C LEU A 172 -106.09 -64.66 34.89
N GLN A 173 -105.81 -64.57 33.58
CA GLN A 173 -106.80 -64.45 32.52
C GLN A 173 -107.66 -65.72 32.38
N ASP A 174 -107.10 -66.89 32.69
CA ASP A 174 -107.82 -68.18 32.79
C ASP A 174 -108.61 -68.38 34.10
N ARG A 175 -108.55 -67.42 35.04
CA ARG A 175 -109.48 -67.39 36.18
C ARG A 175 -110.66 -66.46 35.88
N PRO A 176 -111.91 -66.92 36.02
CA PRO A 176 -113.05 -66.02 35.98
C PRO A 176 -112.96 -65.04 37.16
N SER A 177 -112.68 -63.78 36.81
CA SER A 177 -112.93 -62.53 37.55
C SER A 177 -113.41 -62.71 38.99
N PHE A 178 -112.47 -62.82 39.92
CA PHE A 178 -112.73 -62.62 41.34
C PHE A 178 -112.60 -61.12 41.65
N PHE A 179 -113.58 -60.33 41.22
CA PHE A 179 -113.75 -58.95 41.69
C PHE A 179 -114.25 -58.99 43.15
N GLY A 180 -113.29 -59.17 44.06
CA GLY A 180 -113.49 -58.99 45.48
C GLY A 180 -113.24 -57.53 45.86
N LYS A 181 -114.31 -56.80 46.18
CA LYS A 181 -114.25 -55.49 46.85
C LYS A 181 -113.47 -55.66 48.18
N SER A 182 -112.18 -55.32 48.18
CA SER A 182 -111.37 -55.14 49.39
C SER A 182 -110.78 -53.74 49.40
N ASN A 183 -110.71 -53.15 50.59
CA ASN A 183 -110.10 -51.84 50.87
C ASN A 183 -108.64 -51.72 50.33
N ASP A 184 -107.99 -52.86 50.08
CA ASP A 184 -106.65 -52.95 49.51
C ASP A 184 -106.58 -52.47 48.04
N GLU A 185 -107.61 -52.70 47.23
CA GLU A 185 -107.63 -52.22 45.84
C GLU A 185 -107.67 -50.70 45.76
N ALA A 186 -108.38 -50.06 46.69
CA ALA A 186 -108.38 -48.60 46.82
C ALA A 186 -107.02 -48.07 47.28
N ASN A 187 -106.32 -48.80 48.16
CA ASN A 187 -104.97 -48.46 48.60
C ASN A 187 -103.94 -48.60 47.47
N TYR A 188 -103.97 -49.70 46.71
CA TYR A 188 -103.12 -49.88 45.53
C TYR A 188 -103.39 -48.83 44.46
N ARG A 189 -104.66 -48.43 44.23
CA ARG A 189 -104.98 -47.32 43.30
C ARG A 189 -104.41 -45.98 43.76
N LYS A 190 -104.43 -45.69 45.06
CA LYS A 190 -103.82 -44.47 45.64
C LYS A 190 -102.30 -44.51 45.49
N GLU A 191 -101.67 -45.64 45.78
CA GLU A 191 -100.23 -45.84 45.64
C GLU A 191 -99.78 -45.72 44.18
N ILE A 192 -100.48 -46.36 43.24
CA ILE A 192 -100.27 -46.21 41.80
C ILE A 192 -100.42 -44.75 41.37
N SER A 193 -101.40 -44.02 41.89
CA SER A 193 -101.60 -42.61 41.57
C SER A 193 -100.46 -41.73 42.10
N SER A 194 -99.97 -42.01 43.32
CA SER A 194 -98.82 -41.36 43.92
C SER A 194 -97.52 -41.63 43.14
N LEU A 195 -97.27 -42.89 42.78
CA LEU A 195 -96.12 -43.26 41.96
C LEU A 195 -96.18 -42.63 40.56
N ARG A 196 -97.36 -42.60 39.93
CA ARG A 196 -97.56 -41.88 38.66
C ARG A 196 -97.29 -40.38 38.78
N ALA A 197 -97.70 -39.76 39.90
CA ALA A 197 -97.39 -38.35 40.16
C ALA A 197 -95.89 -38.12 40.32
N LYS A 198 -95.19 -38.98 41.08
CA LYS A 198 -93.73 -38.94 41.22
C LYS A 198 -93.01 -39.12 39.88
N ILE A 199 -93.43 -40.07 39.05
CA ILE A 199 -92.87 -40.28 37.71
C ILE A 199 -93.03 -39.03 36.84
N ARG A 200 -94.18 -38.33 36.91
CA ARG A 200 -94.36 -37.07 36.15
C ARG A 200 -93.40 -35.98 36.61
N VAL A 201 -93.18 -35.84 37.91
CA VAL A 201 -92.23 -34.85 38.47
C VAL A 201 -90.81 -35.19 38.04
N GLN A 202 -90.38 -36.44 38.20
CA GLN A 202 -89.05 -36.88 37.77
C GLN A 202 -88.84 -36.72 36.27
N LYS A 203 -89.87 -36.95 35.45
CA LYS A 203 -89.79 -36.70 34.02
C LYS A 203 -89.58 -35.22 33.70
N ALA A 204 -90.34 -34.33 34.36
CA ALA A 204 -90.17 -32.89 34.17
C ALA A 204 -88.77 -32.41 34.62
N GLU A 205 -88.21 -33.02 35.67
CA GLU A 205 -86.85 -32.76 36.12
C GLU A 205 -85.80 -33.23 35.10
N ILE A 206 -85.98 -34.43 34.53
CA ILE A 206 -85.13 -34.93 33.43
C ILE A 206 -85.19 -33.99 32.22
N ASP A 207 -86.40 -33.59 31.80
CA ASP A 207 -86.58 -32.66 30.67
C ASP A 207 -85.86 -31.33 30.95
N GLY A 208 -85.96 -30.79 32.17
CA GLY A 208 -85.24 -29.57 32.58
C GLY A 208 -83.72 -29.71 32.57
N LEU A 209 -83.19 -30.85 33.04
CA LEU A 209 -81.76 -31.15 33.01
C LEU A 209 -81.24 -31.34 31.58
N GLU A 210 -82.05 -31.90 30.68
CA GLU A 210 -81.72 -32.05 29.26
C GLU A 210 -81.58 -30.66 28.58
N ASP A 211 -82.50 -29.74 28.87
CA ASP A 211 -82.45 -28.35 28.39
C ASP A 211 -81.23 -27.60 28.94
N GLU A 212 -80.94 -27.74 30.23
CA GLU A 212 -79.73 -27.16 30.85
C GLU A 212 -78.45 -27.71 30.21
N LYS A 213 -78.38 -29.03 29.98
CA LYS A 213 -77.26 -29.67 29.28
C LYS A 213 -77.07 -29.09 27.87
N GLN A 214 -78.16 -28.87 27.13
CA GLN A 214 -78.11 -28.28 25.80
C GLN A 214 -77.63 -26.82 25.81
N ASN A 215 -78.05 -26.04 26.80
CA ASN A 215 -77.58 -24.66 26.98
C ASN A 215 -76.08 -24.63 27.31
N LEU A 216 -75.62 -25.49 28.22
CA LEU A 216 -74.20 -25.61 28.57
C LEU A 216 -73.36 -26.02 27.35
N TRP A 217 -73.84 -26.95 26.53
CA TRP A 217 -73.17 -27.32 25.27
C TRP A 217 -73.05 -26.14 24.30
N SER A 218 -74.10 -25.32 24.21
CA SER A 218 -74.09 -24.12 23.35
C SER A 218 -73.09 -23.08 23.85
N ASP A 219 -72.99 -22.90 25.17
CA ASP A 219 -71.99 -22.02 25.77
C ASP A 219 -70.56 -22.53 25.61
N ILE A 220 -70.32 -23.83 25.77
CA ILE A 220 -69.02 -24.46 25.51
C ILE A 220 -68.59 -24.18 24.07
N ASN A 221 -69.45 -24.48 23.10
CA ASN A 221 -69.15 -24.23 21.68
C ASN A 221 -68.85 -22.75 21.39
N ARG A 222 -69.60 -21.83 22.02
CA ARG A 222 -69.37 -20.40 21.88
C ARG A 222 -68.02 -19.98 22.47
N LEU A 223 -67.68 -20.48 23.67
CA LEU A 223 -66.41 -20.20 24.32
C LEU A 223 -65.23 -20.78 23.54
N GLU A 224 -65.35 -21.99 22.99
CA GLU A 224 -64.35 -22.59 22.10
C GLU A 224 -64.11 -21.75 20.85
N SER A 225 -65.19 -21.27 20.21
CA SER A 225 -65.09 -20.38 19.04
C SER A 225 -64.39 -19.06 19.40
N ASN A 226 -64.75 -18.45 20.52
CA ASN A 226 -64.14 -17.20 20.98
C ASN A 226 -62.66 -17.38 21.32
N LEU A 227 -62.30 -18.49 21.99
CA LEU A 227 -60.92 -18.81 22.31
C LEU A 227 -60.10 -19.02 21.03
N ARG A 228 -60.64 -19.75 20.05
CA ARG A 228 -59.99 -19.94 18.75
C ARG A 228 -59.77 -18.62 18.02
N GLN A 229 -60.74 -17.71 18.05
CA GLN A 229 -60.59 -16.38 17.46
C GLN A 229 -59.50 -15.57 18.19
N ALA A 230 -59.52 -15.55 19.53
CA ALA A 230 -58.52 -14.85 20.33
C ALA A 230 -57.10 -15.39 20.06
N SER A 231 -56.93 -16.71 19.92
CA SER A 231 -55.65 -17.31 19.52
C SER A 231 -55.19 -16.82 18.15
N MET A 232 -56.08 -16.76 17.15
CA MET A 232 -55.74 -16.24 15.82
C MET A 232 -55.36 -14.75 15.84
N GLU A 233 -55.99 -13.95 16.70
CA GLU A 233 -55.65 -12.54 16.87
C GLU A 233 -54.29 -12.36 17.55
N ILE A 234 -53.97 -13.21 18.54
CA ILE A 234 -52.65 -13.24 19.19
C ILE A 234 -51.56 -13.62 18.18
N ASP A 235 -51.79 -14.62 17.32
CA ASP A 235 -50.83 -15.02 16.29
C ASP A 235 -50.56 -13.86 15.31
N ARG A 236 -51.62 -13.18 14.84
CA ARG A 236 -51.48 -12.00 13.96
C ARG A 236 -50.72 -10.86 14.63
N ALA A 237 -51.04 -10.55 15.88
CA ALA A 237 -50.35 -9.50 16.63
C ALA A 237 -48.87 -9.86 16.86
N THR A 238 -48.57 -11.14 17.03
CA THR A 238 -47.20 -11.64 17.16
C THR A 238 -46.43 -11.48 15.84
N ASP A 239 -47.04 -11.82 14.70
CA ASP A 239 -46.45 -11.62 13.37
C ASP A 239 -46.17 -10.14 13.09
N ASP A 240 -47.12 -9.26 13.40
CA ASP A 240 -46.96 -7.82 13.20
C ASP A 240 -45.89 -7.23 14.12
N TYR A 241 -45.77 -7.72 15.36
CA TYR A 241 -44.69 -7.35 16.27
C TYR A 241 -43.32 -7.77 15.71
N VAL A 242 -43.20 -8.97 15.14
CA VAL A 242 -41.94 -9.44 14.52
C VAL A 242 -41.57 -8.55 13.34
N LYS A 243 -42.51 -8.26 12.43
CA LYS A 243 -42.27 -7.35 11.30
C LYS A 243 -41.86 -5.95 11.74
N MET A 244 -42.52 -5.41 12.78
CA MET A 244 -42.17 -4.09 13.31
C MET A 244 -40.77 -4.09 13.93
N LYS A 245 -40.37 -5.17 14.60
CA LYS A 245 -39.02 -5.33 15.14
C LYS A 245 -37.98 -5.38 14.02
N GLU A 246 -38.24 -6.12 12.94
CA GLU A 246 -37.35 -6.18 11.77
C GLU A 246 -37.21 -4.80 11.10
N ALA A 247 -38.32 -4.09 10.90
CA ALA A 247 -38.31 -2.73 10.35
C ALA A 247 -37.53 -1.75 11.23
N LEU A 248 -37.64 -1.87 12.57
CA LEU A 248 -36.86 -1.07 13.51
C LEU A 248 -35.36 -1.37 13.39
N THR A 249 -34.97 -2.64 13.33
CA THR A 249 -33.55 -3.02 13.17
C THR A 249 -32.95 -2.51 11.87
N GLU A 250 -33.71 -2.52 10.78
CA GLU A 250 -33.27 -1.96 9.49
C GLU A 250 -33.18 -0.43 9.54
N ALA A 251 -34.14 0.24 10.20
CA ALA A 251 -34.09 1.68 10.41
C ALA A 251 -32.88 2.11 11.27
N ASP A 252 -32.57 1.37 12.33
CA ASP A 252 -31.40 1.60 13.18
C ASP A 252 -30.09 1.43 12.39
N LYS A 253 -30.01 0.40 11.54
CA LYS A 253 -28.86 0.19 10.65
C LYS A 253 -28.69 1.36 9.67
N SER A 254 -29.77 1.77 9.00
CA SER A 254 -29.73 2.92 8.08
C SER A 254 -29.35 4.23 8.79
N HIS A 255 -29.86 4.45 10.01
CA HIS A 255 -29.49 5.60 10.82
C HIS A 255 -28.01 5.57 11.22
N ALA A 256 -27.47 4.41 11.62
CA ALA A 256 -26.06 4.25 11.94
C ALA A 256 -25.16 4.56 10.73
N GLU A 257 -25.52 4.07 9.54
CA GLU A 257 -24.82 4.38 8.28
C GLU A 257 -24.83 5.88 7.99
N LYS A 258 -25.99 6.54 8.08
CA LYS A 258 -26.11 7.99 7.86
C LYS A 258 -25.36 8.82 8.90
N SER A 259 -25.36 8.38 10.16
CA SER A 259 -24.59 9.01 11.23
C SER A 259 -23.08 8.92 10.97
N ALA A 260 -22.59 7.78 10.48
CA ALA A 260 -21.20 7.60 10.08
C ALA A 260 -20.82 8.51 8.89
N GLU A 261 -21.67 8.60 7.88
CA GLU A 261 -21.50 9.51 6.73
C GLU A 261 -21.42 10.98 7.19
N CYS A 262 -22.34 11.43 8.05
CA CYS A 262 -22.31 12.77 8.61
C CYS A 262 -21.03 13.05 9.41
N SER A 263 -20.54 12.08 10.18
CA SER A 263 -19.27 12.19 10.91
C SER A 263 -18.09 12.40 9.96
N MET A 264 -18.02 11.60 8.89
CA MET A 264 -16.98 11.71 7.87
C MET A 264 -17.03 13.06 7.14
N LEU A 265 -18.21 13.52 6.74
CA LEU A 265 -18.38 14.82 6.07
C LEU A 265 -17.98 15.98 7.01
N ARG A 266 -18.31 15.92 8.30
CA ARG A 266 -17.85 16.91 9.28
C ARG A 266 -16.33 16.92 9.42
N ALA A 267 -15.70 15.76 9.45
CA ALA A 267 -14.23 15.65 9.51
C ALA A 267 -13.57 16.24 8.25
N GLN A 268 -14.12 15.97 7.06
CA GLN A 268 -13.64 16.57 5.81
C GLN A 268 -13.81 18.10 5.81
N LEU A 269 -14.95 18.59 6.27
CA LEU A 269 -15.22 20.03 6.35
C LEU A 269 -14.30 20.73 7.35
N ALA A 270 -13.98 20.08 8.47
CA ALA A 270 -12.99 20.57 9.43
C ALA A 270 -11.59 20.63 8.81
N ASN A 271 -11.15 19.57 8.12
CA ASN A 271 -9.83 19.55 7.45
C ASN A 271 -9.71 20.63 6.36
N LEU A 272 -10.76 20.81 5.55
CA LEU A 272 -10.79 21.88 4.55
C LEU A 272 -10.80 23.26 5.20
N SER A 273 -11.55 23.43 6.29
CA SER A 273 -11.56 24.70 7.05
C SER A 273 -10.20 25.00 7.68
N GLU A 274 -9.49 23.99 8.17
CA GLU A 274 -8.11 24.12 8.68
C GLU A 274 -7.15 24.53 7.56
N LYS A 275 -7.21 23.88 6.39
CA LYS A 275 -6.42 24.28 5.21
C LYS A 275 -6.72 25.70 4.75
N ILE A 276 -7.98 26.11 4.79
CA ILE A 276 -8.39 27.49 4.44
C ILE A 276 -8.00 28.47 5.54
N GLY A 277 -7.92 28.03 6.80
CA GLY A 277 -7.55 28.83 7.98
C GLY A 277 -6.06 29.13 8.09
N HIS A 278 -5.21 28.40 7.36
CA HIS A 278 -3.77 28.65 7.23
C HIS A 278 -3.36 29.15 5.83
N PRO A 279 -4.04 30.15 5.23
CA PRO A 279 -3.64 30.67 3.93
C PRO A 279 -2.29 31.39 4.05
N GLU A 280 -1.99 31.95 5.23
CA GLU A 280 -0.71 32.59 5.55
C GLU A 280 0.47 31.63 5.40
N GLU A 281 0.39 30.37 5.83
CA GLU A 281 1.51 29.42 5.65
C GLU A 281 1.77 29.11 4.17
N THR A 282 0.70 28.88 3.40
CA THR A 282 0.83 28.66 1.95
C THR A 282 1.32 29.91 1.21
N ASN A 283 0.84 31.10 1.59
CA ASN A 283 1.33 32.36 1.05
C ASN A 283 2.77 32.63 1.47
N ASN A 284 3.17 32.31 2.70
CA ASN A 284 4.53 32.47 3.19
C ASN A 284 5.50 31.56 2.44
N LEU A 285 5.11 30.31 2.14
CA LEU A 285 5.87 29.41 1.29
C LEU A 285 6.04 29.96 -0.13
N ILE A 286 4.95 30.45 -0.74
CA ILE A 286 5.01 31.07 -2.08
C ILE A 286 5.89 32.33 -2.05
N MET A 287 5.73 33.18 -1.03
CA MET A 287 6.48 34.41 -0.87
C MET A 287 7.97 34.13 -0.68
N SER A 288 8.33 33.15 0.14
CA SER A 288 9.72 32.71 0.33
C SER A 288 10.33 32.17 -0.97
N ALA A 289 9.60 31.37 -1.75
CA ALA A 289 10.07 30.88 -3.04
C ALA A 289 10.27 32.01 -4.06
N VAL A 290 9.37 33.01 -4.05
CA VAL A 290 9.50 34.21 -4.90
C VAL A 290 10.69 35.06 -4.47
N GLU A 291 10.88 35.29 -3.17
CA GLU A 291 12.03 36.01 -2.61
C GLU A 291 13.35 35.33 -2.99
N GLN A 292 13.42 33.99 -2.89
CA GLN A 292 14.59 33.23 -3.33
C GLN A 292 14.87 33.43 -4.82
N LYS A 293 13.84 33.37 -5.69
CA LYS A 293 14.01 33.62 -7.13
C LYS A 293 14.43 35.04 -7.45
N ILE A 294 13.92 36.02 -6.70
CA ILE A 294 14.34 37.42 -6.82
C ILE A 294 15.83 37.55 -6.48
N GLU A 295 16.31 36.89 -5.43
CA GLU A 295 17.71 36.97 -5.04
C GLU A 295 18.64 36.30 -6.06
N GLU A 296 18.27 35.12 -6.58
CA GLU A 296 18.99 34.46 -7.69
C GLU A 296 19.09 35.39 -8.92
N TRP A 297 18.01 36.10 -9.27
CA TRP A 297 18.03 37.02 -10.40
C TRP A 297 18.89 38.25 -10.15
N LYS A 298 18.92 38.79 -8.92
CA LYS A 298 19.83 39.88 -8.57
C LYS A 298 21.29 39.46 -8.71
N GLU A 299 21.65 38.25 -8.28
CA GLU A 299 23.00 37.72 -8.40
C GLU A 299 23.41 37.60 -9.88
N ILE A 300 22.53 37.01 -10.71
CA ILE A 300 22.76 36.93 -12.17
C ILE A 300 22.91 38.32 -12.80
N LEU A 301 22.10 39.30 -12.38
CA LEU A 301 22.19 40.67 -12.87
C LEU A 301 23.52 41.32 -12.47
N ALA A 302 23.94 41.16 -11.22
CA ALA A 302 25.22 41.69 -10.73
C ALA A 302 26.42 41.08 -11.48
N ASP A 303 26.38 39.78 -11.75
CA ASP A 303 27.40 39.10 -12.56
C ASP A 303 27.45 39.65 -13.99
N LYS A 304 26.28 39.89 -14.59
CA LYS A 304 26.19 40.48 -15.93
C LYS A 304 26.65 41.93 -15.97
N ASP A 305 26.34 42.73 -14.96
CA ASP A 305 26.85 44.09 -14.83
C ASP A 305 28.38 44.09 -14.72
N MET A 306 28.96 43.17 -13.95
CA MET A 306 30.40 42.99 -13.84
C MET A 306 31.04 42.57 -15.17
N GLU A 307 30.38 41.68 -15.92
CA GLU A 307 30.81 41.28 -17.27
C GLU A 307 30.79 42.47 -18.24
N ILE A 308 29.74 43.30 -18.20
CA ILE A 308 29.63 44.52 -19.00
C ILE A 308 30.77 45.51 -18.68
N VAL A 309 31.09 45.70 -17.39
CA VAL A 309 32.21 46.55 -16.97
C VAL A 309 33.52 46.06 -17.58
N LYS A 310 33.81 44.76 -17.46
CA LYS A 310 35.04 44.16 -18.04
C LYS A 310 35.11 44.30 -19.55
N LEU A 311 33.99 44.10 -20.25
CA LEU A 311 33.93 44.27 -21.71
C LEU A 311 34.17 45.74 -22.10
N ASN A 312 33.61 46.70 -21.36
CA ASN A 312 33.86 48.12 -21.60
C ASN A 312 35.31 48.50 -21.34
N GLU A 313 35.94 48.00 -20.29
CA GLU A 313 37.38 48.18 -20.03
C GLU A 313 38.20 47.65 -21.21
N ARG A 314 37.87 46.45 -21.72
CA ARG A 314 38.53 45.86 -22.89
C ARG A 314 38.38 46.72 -24.15
N ILE A 315 37.19 47.30 -24.36
CA ILE A 315 36.94 48.22 -25.49
C ILE A 315 37.81 49.47 -25.37
N ILE A 316 37.95 50.02 -24.16
CA ILE A 316 38.81 51.19 -23.91
C ILE A 316 40.28 50.83 -24.17
N GLU A 317 40.75 49.69 -23.67
CA GLU A 317 42.11 49.17 -23.91
C GLU A 317 42.40 49.03 -25.41
N PHE A 318 41.55 48.31 -26.16
CA PHE A 318 41.72 48.14 -27.61
C PHE A 318 41.65 49.46 -28.37
N SER A 319 40.80 50.40 -27.94
CA SER A 319 40.73 51.74 -28.53
C SER A 319 42.02 52.52 -28.29
N GLN A 320 42.66 52.35 -27.14
CA GLN A 320 43.96 52.96 -26.84
C GLN A 320 45.08 52.32 -27.66
N GLU A 321 45.16 50.99 -27.71
CA GLU A 321 46.14 50.26 -28.52
C GLU A 321 46.06 50.65 -30.00
N LEU A 322 44.86 50.79 -30.56
CA LEU A 322 44.66 51.26 -31.93
C LEU A 322 45.18 52.69 -32.15
N ARG A 323 44.99 53.59 -31.19
CA ARG A 323 45.53 54.96 -31.25
C ARG A 323 47.05 54.96 -31.21
N ASP A 324 47.64 54.15 -30.34
CA ASP A 324 49.10 54.06 -30.19
C ASP A 324 49.76 53.45 -31.44
N LEU A 325 49.21 52.35 -31.96
CA LEU A 325 49.64 51.75 -33.24
C LEU A 325 49.54 52.73 -34.40
N LYS A 326 48.46 53.53 -34.45
CA LYS A 326 48.29 54.55 -35.49
C LYS A 326 49.35 55.66 -35.37
N ALA A 327 49.62 56.13 -34.15
CA ALA A 327 50.67 57.12 -33.90
C ALA A 327 52.07 56.60 -34.27
N ASP A 328 52.38 55.35 -33.93
CA ASP A 328 53.65 54.70 -34.30
C ASP A 328 53.79 54.55 -35.82
N SER A 329 52.73 54.10 -36.51
CA SER A 329 52.71 54.02 -37.97
C SER A 329 52.95 55.37 -38.63
N ASP A 330 52.28 56.43 -38.16
CA ASP A 330 52.44 57.79 -38.67
C ASP A 330 53.85 58.31 -38.39
N LYS A 331 54.42 58.03 -37.22
CA LYS A 331 55.80 58.38 -36.87
C LYS A 331 56.82 57.68 -37.78
N THR A 332 56.68 56.38 -38.03
CA THR A 332 57.54 55.64 -38.95
C THR A 332 57.44 56.19 -40.38
N SER A 333 56.23 56.52 -40.84
CA SER A 333 56.01 57.16 -42.14
C SER A 333 56.71 58.52 -42.26
N VAL A 334 56.56 59.39 -41.25
CA VAL A 334 57.25 60.69 -41.20
C VAL A 334 58.77 60.53 -41.17
N GLN A 335 59.30 59.58 -40.39
CA GLN A 335 60.74 59.30 -40.36
C GLN A 335 61.26 58.83 -41.73
N ALA A 336 60.52 57.97 -42.44
CA ALA A 336 60.87 57.51 -43.78
C ALA A 336 60.88 58.68 -44.79
N LEU A 337 59.86 59.56 -44.75
CA LEU A 337 59.81 60.77 -45.58
C LEU A 337 60.96 61.72 -45.26
N MET A 338 61.28 61.93 -43.98
CA MET A 338 62.37 62.81 -43.55
C MET A 338 63.74 62.29 -44.01
N LYS A 339 63.94 60.96 -43.99
CA LYS A 339 65.14 60.32 -44.57
C LYS A 339 65.21 60.54 -46.08
N SER A 340 64.11 60.32 -46.80
CA SER A 340 64.03 60.54 -48.25
C SER A 340 64.33 62.01 -48.63
N ILE A 341 63.81 62.98 -47.87
CA ILE A 341 64.12 64.41 -48.05
C ILE A 341 65.62 64.67 -47.84
N LYS A 342 66.20 64.15 -46.77
CA LYS A 342 67.63 64.31 -46.48
C LYS A 342 68.51 63.71 -47.58
N ASP A 343 68.16 62.53 -48.08
CA ASP A 343 68.88 61.87 -49.18
C ASP A 343 68.78 62.69 -50.48
N ARG A 344 67.59 63.25 -50.77
CA ARG A 344 67.41 64.19 -51.89
C ARG A 344 68.20 65.48 -51.70
N ASP A 345 68.27 66.05 -50.50
CA ASP A 345 69.08 67.24 -50.22
C ASP A 345 70.57 67.01 -50.44
N ILE A 346 71.07 65.81 -50.07
CA ILE A 346 72.45 65.38 -50.35
C ILE A 346 72.67 65.27 -51.87
N GLN A 347 71.73 64.66 -52.59
CA GLN A 347 71.79 64.59 -54.06
C GLN A 347 71.78 65.99 -54.70
N ILE A 348 70.91 66.90 -54.25
CA ILE A 348 70.86 68.28 -54.73
C ILE A 348 72.19 69.00 -54.47
N HIS A 349 72.81 68.83 -53.29
CA HIS A 349 74.12 69.42 -53.00
C HIS A 349 75.21 68.85 -53.91
N SER A 350 75.21 67.54 -54.14
CA SER A 350 76.15 66.88 -55.07
C SER A 350 75.98 67.42 -56.49
N LEU A 351 74.75 67.48 -56.99
CA LEU A 351 74.43 68.03 -58.31
C LEU A 351 74.80 69.52 -58.40
N LYS A 352 74.53 70.32 -57.36
CA LYS A 352 74.98 71.72 -57.30
C LYS A 352 76.49 71.81 -57.39
N LYS A 353 77.24 70.98 -56.66
CA LYS A 353 78.70 70.95 -56.73
C LYS A 353 79.18 70.58 -58.13
N GLN A 354 78.62 69.54 -58.73
CA GLN A 354 78.92 69.15 -60.11
C GLN A 354 78.63 70.28 -61.09
N LEU A 355 77.52 71.01 -60.90
CA LEU A 355 77.18 72.17 -61.73
C LEU A 355 78.19 73.32 -61.54
N THR A 356 78.62 73.61 -60.32
CA THR A 356 79.65 74.62 -60.04
C THR A 356 81.00 74.21 -60.64
N ASP A 357 81.40 72.95 -60.47
CA ASP A 357 82.64 72.43 -61.05
C ASP A 357 82.60 72.50 -62.58
N ALA A 358 81.47 72.12 -63.19
CA ALA A 358 81.25 72.28 -64.62
C ALA A 358 81.27 73.76 -65.06
N THR A 359 80.67 74.66 -64.27
CA THR A 359 80.68 76.11 -64.54
C THR A 359 82.09 76.67 -64.47
N ASN A 360 82.87 76.30 -63.45
CA ASN A 360 84.27 76.69 -63.31
C ASN A 360 85.11 76.16 -64.47
N GLU A 361 84.86 74.93 -64.93
CA GLU A 361 85.55 74.35 -66.07
C GLU A 361 85.18 75.05 -67.38
N VAL A 362 83.91 75.46 -67.53
CA VAL A 362 83.44 76.32 -68.62
C VAL A 362 84.11 77.70 -68.55
N GLU A 363 84.20 78.34 -67.37
CA GLU A 363 84.90 79.62 -67.19
C GLU A 363 86.40 79.50 -67.50
N LYS A 364 87.07 78.44 -67.06
CA LYS A 364 88.46 78.16 -67.45
C LYS A 364 88.60 77.96 -68.94
N SER A 365 87.68 77.20 -69.56
CA SER A 365 87.66 77.01 -71.01
C SER A 365 87.40 78.33 -71.74
N THR A 366 86.57 79.22 -71.17
CA THR A 366 86.26 80.55 -71.72
C THR A 366 87.43 81.52 -71.54
N THR A 367 88.14 81.49 -70.42
CA THR A 367 89.37 82.28 -70.21
C THR A 367 90.51 81.77 -71.09
N LEU A 368 90.67 80.46 -71.26
CA LEU A 368 91.59 79.89 -72.25
C LEU A 368 91.20 80.28 -73.68
N LEU A 369 89.90 80.29 -74.02
CA LEU A 369 89.40 80.78 -75.30
C LEU A 369 89.65 82.29 -75.47
N ASN A 370 89.50 83.09 -74.42
CA ASN A 370 89.82 84.51 -74.44
C ASN A 370 91.33 84.78 -74.47
N GLU A 371 92.16 83.95 -73.84
CA GLU A 371 93.62 84.01 -73.95
C GLU A 371 94.05 83.61 -75.36
N LEU A 372 93.44 82.59 -75.95
CA LEU A 372 93.59 82.23 -77.37
C LEU A 372 93.07 83.34 -78.29
N ALA A 373 91.98 84.02 -77.93
CA ALA A 373 91.44 85.16 -78.69
C ALA A 373 92.28 86.43 -78.51
N LYS A 374 92.93 86.61 -77.36
CA LYS A 374 93.89 87.71 -77.10
C LYS A 374 95.22 87.42 -77.79
N GLN A 375 95.66 86.17 -77.82
CA GLN A 375 96.73 85.69 -78.71
C GLN A 375 96.35 85.79 -80.19
N ALA A 376 95.06 85.78 -80.53
CA ALA A 376 94.58 86.02 -81.89
C ALA A 376 94.43 87.52 -82.23
N ASN A 377 94.12 88.38 -81.24
CA ASN A 377 93.97 89.83 -81.39
C ASN A 377 95.28 90.60 -81.16
N GLU A 378 96.31 89.98 -80.59
CA GLU A 378 97.70 90.44 -80.61
C GLU A 378 98.51 89.58 -81.59
N ASN A 379 98.03 89.54 -82.83
CA ASN A 379 98.86 89.31 -84.01
C ASN A 379 98.82 90.59 -84.84
N GLU A 380 99.95 91.25 -84.96
CA GLU A 380 100.68 91.07 -86.22
C GLU A 380 101.98 90.40 -85.77
N PHE A 381 102.16 89.09 -85.95
CA PHE A 381 102.78 88.55 -87.16
C PHE A 381 103.11 87.05 -86.92
N ASP A 382 102.67 86.16 -87.83
CA ASP A 382 103.35 84.97 -88.45
C ASP A 382 104.14 83.93 -87.59
N PRO A 383 104.56 82.72 -88.06
CA PRO A 383 104.09 81.75 -89.07
C PRO A 383 103.93 80.30 -88.49
N SER A 384 103.60 79.34 -89.36
CA SER A 384 104.02 77.91 -89.32
C SER A 384 103.01 76.89 -88.74
N SER A 385 102.27 76.31 -89.69
CA SER A 385 101.03 75.55 -89.48
C SER A 385 101.28 74.04 -89.25
N ARG A 386 101.55 73.70 -87.98
CA ARG A 386 101.33 72.38 -87.32
C ARG A 386 99.84 71.98 -87.26
N LYS A 387 99.02 72.37 -88.24
CA LYS A 387 97.55 72.20 -88.19
C LYS A 387 97.07 70.79 -88.54
N ALA A 388 97.86 70.02 -89.29
CA ALA A 388 97.42 68.69 -89.76
C ALA A 388 97.44 67.61 -88.64
N GLU A 389 98.47 67.57 -87.79
CA GLU A 389 98.55 66.57 -86.70
C GLU A 389 97.57 66.87 -85.56
N ARG A 390 97.27 68.15 -85.28
CA ARG A 390 96.35 68.52 -84.20
C ARG A 390 94.90 68.16 -84.51
N ILE A 391 94.52 68.17 -85.78
CA ILE A 391 93.19 67.73 -86.24
C ILE A 391 93.01 66.21 -86.05
N VAL A 392 94.07 65.40 -86.27
CA VAL A 392 94.00 63.94 -86.07
C VAL A 392 93.88 63.58 -84.59
N VAL A 393 94.63 64.27 -83.72
CA VAL A 393 94.53 64.06 -82.27
C VAL A 393 93.15 64.44 -81.74
N LEU A 394 92.58 65.56 -82.20
CA LEU A 394 91.24 65.99 -81.80
C LEU A 394 90.15 65.01 -82.29
N LYS A 395 90.28 64.43 -83.48
CA LYS A 395 89.35 63.37 -83.95
C LYS A 395 89.41 62.11 -83.07
N LYS A 396 90.61 61.69 -82.66
CA LYS A 396 90.77 60.51 -81.79
C LYS A 396 90.18 60.75 -80.40
N GLN A 397 90.38 61.95 -79.84
CA GLN A 397 89.79 62.34 -78.55
C GLN A 397 88.26 62.43 -78.61
N LEU A 398 87.69 62.86 -79.73
CA LEU A 398 86.24 62.90 -79.93
C LEU A 398 85.66 61.48 -79.95
N GLN A 399 86.29 60.55 -80.64
CA GLN A 399 85.84 59.15 -80.73
C GLN A 399 85.94 58.41 -79.38
N GLU A 400 86.98 58.69 -78.57
CA GLU A 400 87.07 58.15 -77.20
C GLU A 400 85.96 58.71 -76.30
N LYS A 401 85.57 59.97 -76.48
CA LYS A 401 84.47 60.59 -75.72
C LYS A 401 83.11 60.06 -76.15
N GLU A 402 82.87 59.80 -77.43
CA GLU A 402 81.64 59.15 -77.92
C GLU A 402 81.49 57.74 -77.32
N ASN A 403 82.55 56.94 -77.30
CA ASN A 403 82.52 55.61 -76.68
C ASN A 403 82.19 55.67 -75.18
N LEU A 404 82.79 56.63 -74.46
CA LEU A 404 82.50 56.85 -73.03
C LEU A 404 81.04 57.29 -72.79
N ASN A 405 80.46 58.05 -73.73
CA ASN A 405 79.07 58.47 -73.65
C ASN A 405 78.11 57.29 -73.87
N THR A 406 78.39 56.42 -74.85
CA THR A 406 77.59 55.20 -75.08
C THR A 406 77.65 54.21 -73.89
N GLU A 407 78.78 54.16 -73.17
CA GLU A 407 78.92 53.33 -71.97
C GLU A 407 78.12 53.91 -70.78
N LEU A 408 78.01 55.24 -70.68
CA LEU A 408 77.19 55.92 -69.68
C LEU A 408 75.68 55.76 -69.95
N GLU A 409 75.27 55.82 -71.22
CA GLU A 409 73.88 55.54 -71.61
C GLU A 409 73.45 54.11 -71.24
N LYS A 410 74.31 53.10 -71.47
CA LYS A 410 74.04 51.72 -71.02
C LYS A 410 73.93 51.58 -69.50
N ARG A 411 74.70 52.35 -68.72
CA ARG A 411 74.58 52.35 -67.25
C ARG A 411 73.30 53.00 -66.76
N LEU A 412 72.78 54.00 -67.48
CA LEU A 412 71.47 54.61 -67.19
C LEU A 412 70.31 53.65 -67.48
N GLU A 413 70.39 52.83 -68.52
CA GLU A 413 69.39 51.77 -68.78
C GLU A 413 69.36 50.69 -67.69
N LEU A 414 70.50 50.35 -67.08
CA LEU A 414 70.57 49.36 -66.00
C LEU A 414 69.98 49.87 -64.68
N VAL A 415 70.07 51.17 -64.39
CA VAL A 415 69.51 51.79 -63.16
C VAL A 415 67.99 51.88 -63.20
N GLY A 416 67.36 51.92 -64.39
CA GLY A 416 65.90 51.93 -64.54
C GLY A 416 65.20 50.63 -64.14
N TYR A 417 65.93 49.51 -64.00
CA TYR A 417 65.35 48.21 -63.65
C TYR A 417 65.39 47.86 -62.15
N GLU A 418 66.08 48.63 -61.31
CA GLU A 418 66.22 48.31 -59.86
C GLU A 418 65.15 48.96 -58.95
N ASP A 419 64.27 49.83 -59.47
CA ASP A 419 63.26 50.57 -58.68
C ASP A 419 61.82 49.97 -58.71
N ILE A 420 61.64 48.69 -59.08
CA ILE A 420 60.30 48.01 -59.11
C ILE A 420 60.24 46.74 -58.24
N PHE A 421 60.78 46.73 -57.02
CA PHE A 421 60.38 45.73 -56.01
C PHE A 421 60.28 46.30 -54.60
#